data_AF-A0A922LK29-F1
#
_entry.id   AF-A0A922LK29-F1
#
_cell.length_a   1.000
_cell.length_b   1.000
_cell.length_c   1.000
_cell.angle_alpha   90.00
_cell.angle_beta   90.00
_cell.angle_gamma   90.00
#
_symmetry.space_group_name_H-M   'P 1'
#
loop_
_entity.id
_entity.type
_entity.pdbx_description
1 polymer ?
#
loop_
_entity_poly.entity_id
_entity_poly.type
_entity_poly.pdbx_seq_one_letter_code
_entity_poly.pdbx_strand_id
1 'polypeptide(L)'
;MSLTRLLELVFDYNGPTIVFLKAKEFLFCLLSDQGLKESLKTFGKEYSFLYQIQPKFIRLVSGKLGTDSGIFYANFTSKTSKRGLFVGHQPLISPVIEINEDFTELKYNSGLPIRLNAIEVWAAGSSDHMSKLEDQKKWESDQVAKAKERKLKNETWQDSADRFLLELDGKRVCHSDGIEPP
;
A
#
# COMPACT_ATOMS: atom_id res chain seq x y z
N MET A 1 2.11 8.71 -11.11
CA MET A 1 0.97 8.13 -10.38
C MET A 1 1.27 8.31 -8.89
N SER A 2 0.26 8.54 -8.03
CA SER A 2 0.53 8.64 -6.58
C SER A 2 0.54 7.22 -5.99
N LEU A 3 1.70 6.78 -5.50
CA LEU A 3 1.89 5.51 -4.79
C LEU A 3 0.88 5.35 -3.65
N THR A 4 0.70 6.40 -2.85
CA THR A 4 -0.19 6.42 -1.68
C THR A 4 -1.61 6.00 -2.06
N ARG A 5 -2.14 6.59 -3.13
CA ARG A 5 -3.49 6.26 -3.61
C ARG A 5 -3.61 4.82 -4.11
N LEU A 6 -2.56 4.29 -4.73
CA LEU A 6 -2.57 2.90 -5.18
C LEU A 6 -2.57 1.93 -3.99
N LEU A 7 -1.72 2.20 -2.99
CA LEU A 7 -1.66 1.39 -1.77
C LEU A 7 -3.00 1.40 -1.03
N GLU A 8 -3.58 2.58 -0.76
CA GLU A 8 -4.88 2.75 -0.06
C GLU A 8 -6.08 2.10 -0.79
N LEU A 9 -6.01 1.95 -2.11
CA LEU A 9 -7.11 1.35 -2.87
C LEU A 9 -6.96 -0.16 -3.02
N VAL A 10 -5.72 -0.64 -3.13
CA VAL A 10 -5.44 -2.00 -3.59
C VAL A 10 -4.98 -2.90 -2.46
N PHE A 11 -4.22 -2.39 -1.49
CA PHE A 11 -3.57 -3.23 -0.47
C PHE A 11 -4.50 -3.63 0.67
N ASP A 12 -5.60 -2.91 0.85
CA ASP A 12 -6.63 -3.25 1.84
C ASP A 12 -7.55 -4.38 1.37
N TYR A 13 -7.57 -4.67 0.06
CA TYR A 13 -8.40 -5.72 -0.50
C TYR A 13 -7.78 -7.10 -0.28
N ASN A 14 -8.44 -7.96 0.49
CA ASN A 14 -7.95 -9.29 0.87
C ASN A 14 -8.53 -10.43 0.02
N GLY A 15 -8.69 -10.24 -1.29
CA GLY A 15 -9.23 -11.26 -2.22
C GLY A 15 -8.38 -11.41 -3.48
N PRO A 16 -8.71 -12.35 -4.38
CA PRO A 16 -8.02 -12.52 -5.65
C PRO A 16 -8.00 -11.24 -6.49
N THR A 17 -6.86 -10.93 -7.09
CA THR A 17 -6.68 -9.69 -7.86
C THR A 17 -6.06 -9.96 -9.23
N ILE A 18 -6.50 -9.17 -10.21
CA ILE A 18 -5.95 -9.13 -11.56
C ILE A 18 -5.32 -7.77 -11.77
N VAL A 19 -4.06 -7.73 -12.16
CA VAL A 19 -3.32 -6.48 -12.38
C VAL A 19 -2.80 -6.42 -13.79
N PHE A 20 -3.21 -5.41 -14.53
CA PHE A 20 -2.65 -5.10 -15.84
C PHE A 20 -1.57 -4.03 -15.72
N LEU A 21 -0.44 -4.27 -16.38
CA LEU A 21 0.69 -3.35 -16.43
C LEU A 21 0.95 -3.01 -17.89
N LYS A 22 0.74 -1.75 -18.27
CA LYS A 22 1.05 -1.25 -19.61
C LYS A 22 2.37 -0.48 -19.57
N ALA A 23 3.38 -0.99 -20.28
CA ALA A 23 4.69 -0.36 -20.40
C ALA A 23 5.10 -0.32 -21.87
N LYS A 24 5.04 0.86 -22.50
CA LYS A 24 5.29 1.06 -23.93
C LYS A 24 4.45 0.09 -24.79
N GLU A 25 5.09 -0.86 -25.46
CA GLU A 25 4.44 -1.86 -26.34
C GLU A 25 4.03 -3.11 -25.57
N PHE A 26 4.58 -3.32 -24.37
CA PHE A 26 4.29 -4.48 -23.54
C PHE A 26 3.01 -4.27 -22.74
N LEU A 27 2.23 -5.34 -22.63
CA LEU A 27 1.10 -5.45 -21.73
C LEU A 27 1.27 -6.73 -20.94
N PHE A 28 1.41 -6.61 -19.63
CA PHE A 28 1.48 -7.75 -18.73
C PHE A 28 0.20 -7.87 -17.92
N CYS A 29 -0.12 -9.10 -17.54
CA CYS A 29 -1.23 -9.41 -16.65
C CYS A 29 -0.72 -10.30 -15.51
N LEU A 30 -0.87 -9.79 -14.30
CA LEU A 30 -0.61 -10.50 -13.06
C LEU A 30 -1.93 -11.04 -12.53
N LEU A 31 -1.96 -12.33 -12.22
CA LEU A 31 -3.06 -12.97 -11.52
C LEU A 31 -2.54 -13.35 -10.15
N SER A 32 -3.19 -12.85 -9.11
CA SER A 32 -2.88 -13.18 -7.72
C SER A 32 -4.08 -13.85 -7.08
N ASP A 33 -3.83 -14.95 -6.38
CA ASP A 33 -4.83 -15.74 -5.65
C ASP A 33 -5.33 -15.04 -4.37
N GLN A 34 -4.57 -14.06 -3.90
CA GLN A 34 -4.86 -13.23 -2.75
C GLN A 34 -4.66 -11.75 -3.08
N GLY A 35 -5.00 -10.89 -2.12
CA GLY A 35 -4.77 -9.45 -2.21
C GLY A 35 -3.29 -9.11 -2.39
N LEU A 36 -3.00 -8.03 -3.12
CA LEU A 36 -1.67 -7.44 -3.07
C LEU A 36 -1.44 -6.93 -1.66
N LYS A 37 -0.30 -7.27 -1.08
CA LYS A 37 0.03 -6.87 0.29
C LYS A 37 1.50 -6.58 0.41
N GLU A 38 1.83 -5.67 1.32
CA GLU A 38 3.21 -5.43 1.67
C GLU A 38 3.73 -6.59 2.52
N SER A 39 4.81 -7.23 2.09
CA SER A 39 5.39 -8.34 2.81
C SER A 39 6.87 -8.52 2.47
N LEU A 40 7.66 -8.78 3.51
CA LEU A 40 9.06 -9.19 3.36
C LEU A 40 9.18 -10.65 2.88
N LYS A 41 8.08 -11.42 2.91
CA LYS A 41 8.02 -12.80 2.40
C LYS A 41 7.32 -12.82 1.06
N THR A 42 7.71 -13.75 0.19
CA THR A 42 7.03 -13.92 -1.08
C THR A 42 5.65 -14.53 -0.91
N PHE A 43 4.74 -14.23 -1.83
CA PHE A 43 3.35 -14.68 -1.80
C PHE A 43 2.80 -14.95 -3.20
N GLY A 44 1.59 -15.48 -3.30
CA GLY A 44 0.99 -15.93 -4.56
C GLY A 44 1.47 -17.33 -4.93
N LYS A 45 0.61 -18.33 -4.74
CA LYS A 45 0.96 -19.74 -4.87
C LYS A 45 0.31 -20.36 -6.12
N GLU A 46 -0.43 -21.45 -5.96
CA GLU A 46 -0.88 -22.32 -7.06
C GLU A 46 -1.73 -21.59 -8.12
N TYR A 47 -2.57 -20.65 -7.70
CA TYR A 47 -3.47 -19.92 -8.60
C TYR A 47 -2.93 -18.54 -9.01
N SER A 48 -1.63 -18.33 -8.83
CA SER A 48 -0.95 -17.08 -9.20
C SER A 48 -0.12 -17.26 -10.48
N PHE A 49 -0.24 -16.30 -11.40
CA PHE A 49 0.39 -16.36 -12.72
C PHE A 49 0.86 -14.99 -13.19
N LEU A 50 1.88 -14.99 -14.05
CA LEU A 50 2.26 -13.83 -14.85
C LEU A 50 2.14 -14.19 -16.33
N TYR A 51 1.37 -13.39 -17.05
CA TYR A 51 1.25 -13.44 -18.50
C TYR A 51 1.82 -12.17 -19.12
N GLN A 52 2.48 -12.33 -20.27
CA GLN A 52 2.65 -11.27 -21.24
C GLN A 52 1.51 -11.40 -22.25
N ILE A 53 0.71 -10.36 -22.39
CA ILE A 53 -0.40 -10.31 -23.36
C ILE A 53 0.10 -9.74 -24.69
N GLN A 54 0.88 -8.66 -24.63
CA GLN A 54 1.50 -8.02 -25.80
C GLN A 54 3.02 -7.95 -25.62
N PRO A 55 3.82 -8.11 -26.69
CA PRO A 55 3.39 -8.27 -28.09
C PRO A 55 2.95 -9.71 -28.45
N LYS A 56 3.36 -10.70 -27.67
CA LYS A 56 2.97 -12.11 -27.85
C LYS A 56 2.34 -12.62 -26.57
N PHE A 57 1.20 -13.32 -26.71
CA PHE A 57 0.54 -13.98 -25.59
C PHE A 57 1.36 -15.18 -25.13
N ILE A 58 2.04 -15.06 -23.98
CA ILE A 58 2.85 -16.11 -23.36
C ILE A 58 2.68 -16.08 -21.84
N ARG A 59 2.68 -17.27 -21.23
CA ARG A 59 2.80 -17.41 -19.78
C ARG A 59 4.27 -17.37 -19.38
N LEU A 60 4.64 -16.44 -18.52
CA LEU A 60 6.02 -16.25 -18.09
C LEU A 60 6.32 -16.95 -16.77
N VAL A 61 5.37 -16.89 -15.81
CA VAL A 61 5.55 -17.44 -14.46
C VAL A 61 4.30 -18.16 -14.00
N SER A 62 4.50 -19.23 -13.23
CA SER A 62 3.46 -20.00 -12.55
C SER A 62 3.94 -20.32 -11.13
N GLY A 63 3.06 -20.15 -10.13
CA GLY A 63 3.41 -20.43 -8.73
C GLY A 63 3.47 -21.91 -8.35
N LYS A 64 3.20 -22.83 -9.28
CA LYS A 64 3.26 -24.28 -9.05
C LYS A 64 4.67 -24.89 -9.18
N LEU A 65 5.69 -24.08 -9.49
CA LEU A 65 7.01 -24.60 -9.87
C LEU A 65 7.88 -25.04 -8.67
N GLY A 66 7.47 -26.10 -7.96
CA GLY A 66 8.30 -26.93 -7.09
C GLY A 66 9.07 -26.26 -5.94
N THR A 67 8.77 -24.99 -5.66
CA THR A 67 9.42 -24.17 -4.65
C THR A 67 8.35 -23.65 -3.70
N ASP A 68 8.59 -23.70 -2.39
CA ASP A 68 7.67 -23.16 -1.38
C ASP A 68 7.56 -21.62 -1.43
N SER A 69 8.35 -20.97 -2.29
CA SER A 69 8.34 -19.53 -2.50
C SER A 69 7.20 -19.09 -3.43
N GLY A 70 6.42 -18.10 -3.01
CA GLY A 70 5.44 -17.44 -3.87
C GLY A 70 6.08 -16.59 -4.97
N ILE A 71 5.27 -16.21 -5.96
CA ILE A 71 5.73 -15.52 -7.18
C ILE A 71 5.74 -14.00 -7.11
N PHE A 72 5.16 -13.42 -6.05
CA PHE A 72 5.11 -11.99 -5.82
C PHE A 72 5.96 -11.63 -4.59
N TYR A 73 6.59 -10.47 -4.65
CA TYR A 73 7.21 -9.82 -3.50
C TYR A 73 6.96 -8.32 -3.61
N ALA A 74 6.47 -7.71 -2.54
CA ALA A 74 6.12 -6.30 -2.53
C ALA A 74 6.59 -5.66 -1.22
N ASN A 75 7.48 -4.69 -1.32
CA ASN A 75 8.01 -3.94 -0.18
C ASN A 75 8.18 -2.47 -0.58
N PHE A 76 7.54 -1.56 0.13
CA PHE A 76 7.61 -0.12 -0.15
C PHE A 76 8.12 0.68 1.05
N THR A 77 7.99 0.13 2.24
CA THR A 77 8.28 0.78 3.51
C THR A 77 9.67 0.41 4.03
N SER A 78 10.03 -0.89 4.01
CA SER A 78 11.28 -1.33 4.64
C SER A 78 12.52 -0.91 3.85
N LYS A 79 13.51 -0.32 4.54
CA LYS A 79 14.82 0.08 3.97
C LYS A 79 15.83 -1.05 3.93
N THR A 80 15.61 -2.14 4.66
CA THR A 80 16.58 -3.23 4.82
C THR A 80 16.55 -4.24 3.68
N SER A 81 15.65 -4.05 2.72
CA SER A 81 15.42 -4.97 1.59
C SER A 81 15.10 -4.20 0.32
N LYS A 82 15.14 -4.89 -0.83
CA LYS A 82 14.78 -4.29 -2.12
C LYS A 82 13.36 -3.71 -2.04
N ARG A 83 13.18 -2.52 -2.62
CA ARG A 83 11.91 -1.81 -2.65
C ARG A 83 11.29 -1.84 -4.03
N GLY A 84 9.97 -1.95 -4.08
CA GLY A 84 9.20 -2.14 -5.29
C GLY A 84 8.35 -3.41 -5.28
N LEU A 85 7.73 -3.66 -6.43
CA LEU A 85 6.96 -4.89 -6.70
C LEU A 85 7.77 -5.77 -7.64
N PHE A 86 8.06 -6.98 -7.21
CA PHE A 86 8.86 -7.96 -7.93
C PHE A 86 8.03 -9.20 -8.21
N VAL A 87 8.08 -9.70 -9.44
CA VAL A 87 7.33 -10.87 -9.89
C VAL A 87 8.24 -11.83 -10.62
N GLY A 88 8.23 -13.10 -10.26
CA GLY A 88 9.11 -14.12 -10.83
C GLY A 88 8.94 -15.47 -10.16
N HIS A 89 9.56 -16.53 -10.69
CA HIS A 89 9.67 -17.79 -9.95
C HIS A 89 10.49 -17.63 -8.67
N GLN A 90 11.51 -16.76 -8.71
CA GLN A 90 12.30 -16.35 -7.55
C GLN A 90 12.40 -14.81 -7.51
N PRO A 91 11.36 -14.11 -7.03
CA PRO A 91 11.25 -12.65 -7.13
C PRO A 91 12.42 -11.85 -6.55
N LEU A 92 13.08 -12.39 -5.51
CA LEU A 92 14.18 -11.72 -4.82
C LEU A 92 15.53 -11.84 -5.55
N ILE A 93 15.74 -12.96 -6.27
CA ILE A 93 17.01 -13.32 -6.91
C ILE A 93 16.98 -12.97 -8.40
N SER A 94 15.96 -13.46 -9.10
CA SER A 94 15.79 -13.35 -10.55
C SER A 94 14.33 -12.99 -10.90
N PRO A 95 13.90 -11.75 -10.61
CA PRO A 95 12.58 -11.27 -11.00
C PRO A 95 12.46 -11.21 -12.54
N VAL A 96 11.31 -11.65 -13.03
CA VAL A 96 10.90 -11.48 -14.43
C VAL A 96 10.40 -10.06 -14.66
N ILE A 97 9.64 -9.52 -13.70
CA ILE A 97 9.19 -8.13 -13.68
C ILE A 97 9.65 -7.49 -12.38
N GLU A 98 10.25 -6.31 -12.49
CA GLU A 98 10.59 -5.44 -11.37
C GLU A 98 9.98 -4.07 -11.63
N ILE A 99 9.13 -3.61 -10.71
CA ILE A 99 8.55 -2.27 -10.70
C ILE A 99 9.18 -1.51 -9.54
N ASN A 100 9.63 -0.29 -9.81
CA ASN A 100 10.22 0.56 -8.79
C ASN A 100 9.20 1.01 -7.72
N GLU A 101 9.70 1.57 -6.61
CA GLU A 101 8.85 2.02 -5.50
C GLU A 101 7.83 3.09 -5.91
N ASP A 102 8.15 3.95 -6.88
CA ASP A 102 7.27 5.03 -7.33
C ASP A 102 6.24 4.59 -8.39
N PHE A 103 6.25 3.33 -8.83
CA PHE A 103 5.41 2.81 -9.92
C PHE A 103 5.52 3.66 -11.21
N THR A 104 6.73 4.09 -11.54
CA THR A 104 7.04 4.88 -12.75
C THR A 104 7.77 4.07 -13.80
N GLU A 105 8.50 3.04 -13.39
CA GLU A 105 9.38 2.25 -14.24
C GLU A 105 9.19 0.75 -13.99
N LEU A 106 9.26 0.00 -15.07
CA LEU A 106 9.19 -1.45 -15.11
C LEU A 106 10.41 -2.00 -15.85
N LYS A 107 11.13 -2.93 -15.24
CA LYS A 107 12.17 -3.73 -15.89
C LYS A 107 11.63 -5.12 -16.18
N TYR A 108 11.88 -5.59 -17.40
CA TYR A 108 11.51 -6.93 -17.84
C TYR A 108 12.78 -7.76 -18.09
N ASN A 109 12.89 -8.94 -17.47
CA ASN A 109 14.03 -9.86 -17.55
C ASN A 109 15.40 -9.18 -17.32
N SER A 110 15.50 -8.34 -16.28
CA SER A 110 16.70 -7.55 -15.96
C SER A 110 17.19 -6.64 -17.11
N GLY A 111 16.30 -6.32 -18.05
CA GLY A 111 16.58 -5.39 -19.15
C GLY A 111 16.57 -3.93 -18.73
N LEU A 112 16.55 -3.05 -19.73
CA LEU A 112 16.48 -1.60 -19.50
C LEU A 112 15.14 -1.21 -18.85
N PRO A 113 15.13 -0.20 -17.95
CA PRO A 113 13.90 0.36 -17.40
C PRO A 113 13.00 0.91 -18.51
N ILE A 114 11.73 0.50 -18.47
CA ILE A 114 10.69 0.96 -19.38
C ILE A 114 9.71 1.79 -18.57
N ARG A 115 9.32 2.95 -19.08
CA ARG A 115 8.30 3.79 -18.43
C ARG A 115 6.97 3.02 -18.34
N LEU A 116 6.42 2.96 -17.13
CA LEU A 116 5.11 2.42 -16.86
C LEU A 116 4.05 3.47 -17.22
N ASN A 117 3.22 3.16 -18.21
CA ASN A 117 2.19 4.07 -18.73
C ASN A 117 0.91 4.03 -17.90
N ALA A 118 0.46 2.82 -17.55
CA ALA A 118 -0.77 2.61 -16.83
C ALA A 118 -0.71 1.33 -16.00
N ILE A 119 -1.44 1.33 -14.89
CA ILE A 119 -1.71 0.18 -14.05
C ILE A 119 -3.22 0.13 -13.86
N GLU A 120 -3.80 -1.05 -14.06
CA GLU A 120 -5.19 -1.30 -13.74
C GLU A 120 -5.27 -2.49 -12.80
N VAL A 121 -6.02 -2.34 -11.72
CA VAL A 121 -6.21 -3.40 -10.73
C VAL A 121 -7.69 -3.71 -10.66
N TRP A 122 -8.01 -4.98 -10.85
CA TRP A 122 -9.36 -5.51 -10.84
C TRP A 122 -9.48 -6.50 -9.68
N ALA A 123 -10.46 -6.26 -8.81
CA ALA A 123 -10.84 -7.22 -7.79
C ALA A 123 -11.62 -8.36 -8.46
N ALA A 124 -11.16 -9.59 -8.28
CA ALA A 124 -11.74 -10.79 -8.88
C ALA A 124 -12.33 -11.77 -7.85
N GLY A 125 -12.40 -11.37 -6.58
CA GLY A 125 -13.03 -12.16 -5.52
C GLY A 125 -14.55 -12.03 -5.46
N SER A 126 -15.17 -12.81 -4.57
CA SER A 126 -16.61 -12.78 -4.33
C SER A 126 -17.06 -11.45 -3.70
N SER A 127 -18.37 -11.19 -3.75
CA SER A 127 -19.02 -10.04 -3.10
C SER A 127 -18.68 -9.91 -1.61
N ASP A 128 -18.40 -11.03 -0.93
CA ASP A 128 -18.06 -11.03 0.50
C ASP A 128 -16.77 -10.27 0.80
N HIS A 129 -15.77 -10.34 -0.09
CA HIS A 129 -14.52 -9.59 0.08
C HIS A 129 -14.75 -8.09 -0.06
N MET A 130 -15.68 -7.68 -0.94
CA MET A 130 -16.05 -6.28 -1.12
C MET A 130 -16.83 -5.76 0.09
N SER A 131 -17.80 -6.52 0.59
CA SER A 131 -18.57 -6.13 1.80
C SER A 131 -17.65 -5.94 3.01
N LYS A 132 -16.68 -6.83 3.22
CA LYS A 132 -15.70 -6.70 4.32
C LYS A 132 -14.83 -5.45 4.18
N LEU A 133 -14.44 -5.10 2.96
CA LEU A 133 -13.67 -3.89 2.69
C LEU A 133 -14.49 -2.63 2.99
N GLU A 134 -15.77 -2.62 2.59
CA GLU A 134 -16.69 -1.51 2.89
C GLU A 134 -16.90 -1.34 4.40
N ASP A 135 -17.13 -2.44 5.12
CA ASP A 135 -17.27 -2.44 6.57
C ASP A 135 -16.01 -1.91 7.27
N GLN A 136 -14.84 -2.32 6.80
CA GLN A 136 -13.56 -1.83 7.32
C GLN A 136 -13.41 -0.32 7.09
N LYS A 137 -13.66 0.18 5.87
CA LYS A 137 -13.54 1.62 5.56
C LYS A 137 -14.53 2.46 6.36
N LYS A 138 -15.75 1.95 6.55
CA LYS A 138 -16.75 2.59 7.39
C LYS A 138 -16.27 2.67 8.84
N TRP A 139 -15.76 1.57 9.38
CA TRP A 139 -15.21 1.54 10.73
C TRP A 139 -14.05 2.53 10.90
N GLU A 140 -13.12 2.59 9.95
CA GLU A 140 -11.99 3.54 9.97
C GLU A 140 -12.47 4.99 9.95
N SER A 141 -13.45 5.32 9.09
CA SER A 141 -14.07 6.65 9.04
C SER A 141 -14.73 7.01 10.36
N ASP A 142 -15.46 6.08 10.98
CA ASP A 142 -16.09 6.30 12.28
C ASP A 142 -15.06 6.52 13.40
N GLN A 143 -13.92 5.83 13.36
CA GLN A 143 -12.83 6.07 14.30
C GLN A 143 -12.19 7.45 14.12
N VAL A 144 -11.97 7.89 12.87
CA VAL A 144 -11.43 9.23 12.59
C VAL A 144 -12.39 10.31 13.05
N ALA A 145 -13.70 10.15 12.81
CA ALA A 145 -14.72 11.07 13.28
C ALA A 145 -14.70 11.18 14.82
N LYS A 146 -14.68 10.04 15.53
CA LYS A 146 -14.56 9.99 16.99
C LYS A 146 -13.26 10.64 17.49
N ALA A 147 -12.14 10.43 16.81
CA ALA A 147 -10.86 11.02 17.17
C ALA A 147 -10.85 12.54 16.96
N LYS A 148 -11.49 13.04 15.89
CA LYS A 148 -11.64 14.48 15.63
C LYS A 148 -12.54 15.17 16.65
N GLU A 149 -13.58 14.48 17.10
CA GLU A 149 -14.50 14.97 18.13
C GLU A 149 -13.92 14.92 19.55
N ARG A 150 -12.85 14.16 19.77
CA ARG A 150 -12.07 14.22 21.02
C ARG A 150 -11.35 15.57 21.09
N LYS A 151 -12.01 16.57 21.66
CA LYS A 151 -11.32 17.71 22.25
C LYS A 151 -10.32 17.17 23.29
N LEU A 152 -9.07 17.65 23.26
CA LEU A 152 -8.12 17.42 24.35
C LEU A 152 -8.85 17.77 25.65
N LYS A 153 -9.04 16.78 26.54
CA LYS A 153 -9.58 17.00 27.87
C LYS A 153 -8.49 17.69 28.70
N ASN A 154 -8.25 18.97 28.43
CA ASN A 154 -7.57 19.82 29.39
C ASN A 154 -8.65 20.26 30.37
N GLU A 155 -8.79 19.52 31.48
CA GLU A 155 -9.79 19.83 32.52
C GLU A 155 -9.48 21.19 33.18
N THR A 156 -8.21 21.63 33.13
CA THR A 156 -7.75 22.92 33.64
C THR A 156 -6.66 23.50 32.72
N TRP A 157 -6.60 24.84 32.58
CA TRP A 157 -5.48 25.53 31.88
C TRP A 157 -4.11 25.15 32.45
N GLN A 158 -4.07 24.80 33.74
CA GLN A 158 -2.85 24.36 34.42
C GLN A 158 -2.26 23.06 33.85
N ASP A 159 -3.11 22.19 33.29
CA ASP A 159 -2.71 20.90 32.75
C ASP A 159 -2.49 20.96 31.22
N SER A 160 -2.61 22.16 30.63
CA SER A 160 -2.45 22.31 29.19
C SER A 160 -0.99 22.21 28.78
N ALA A 161 -0.72 21.35 27.79
CA ALA A 161 0.60 21.23 27.18
C ALA A 161 1.10 22.57 26.61
N ASP A 162 0.17 23.40 26.12
CA ASP A 162 0.47 24.73 25.57
C ASP A 162 1.02 25.69 26.63
N ARG A 163 0.47 25.67 27.86
CA ARG A 163 1.03 26.43 28.98
C ARG A 163 2.47 25.98 29.30
N PHE A 164 2.70 24.68 29.36
CA PHE A 164 4.05 24.12 29.59
C PHE A 164 5.06 24.57 28.52
N LEU A 165 4.65 24.58 27.25
CA LEU A 165 5.49 25.05 26.15
C LEU A 165 5.80 26.55 26.25
N LEU A 166 4.81 27.36 26.64
CA LEU A 166 5.00 28.81 26.84
C LEU A 166 5.91 29.10 28.03
N GLU A 167 5.82 28.33 29.12
CA GLU A 167 6.71 28.46 30.28
C GLU A 167 8.16 28.07 29.93
N LEU A 168 8.38 27.05 29.10
CA LEU A 168 9.71 26.70 28.59
C LEU A 168 10.32 27.79 27.69
N ASP A 169 9.48 28.54 26.96
CA ASP A 169 9.88 29.74 26.20
C ASP A 169 9.98 31.00 27.09
N GLY A 170 9.88 30.85 28.41
CA GLY A 170 10.00 31.93 29.40
C GLY A 170 8.77 32.84 29.52
N LYS A 171 7.67 32.54 28.82
CA LYS A 171 6.42 33.31 28.87
C LYS A 171 5.48 32.72 29.91
N ARG A 172 5.35 33.37 31.06
CA ARG A 172 4.35 33.00 32.08
C ARG A 172 2.98 33.55 31.66
N VAL A 173 2.00 32.67 31.50
CA VAL A 173 0.64 33.04 31.09
C VAL A 173 -0.37 32.47 32.09
N CYS A 174 -0.91 33.34 32.94
CA CYS A 174 -2.07 33.03 33.77
C CYS A 174 -3.32 33.38 32.95
N HIS A 175 -4.25 32.43 32.83
CA HIS A 175 -5.57 32.75 32.26
C HIS A 175 -6.23 33.78 33.18
N SER A 176 -6.67 34.91 32.63
CA SER A 176 -7.39 35.93 33.39
C SER A 176 -8.82 35.44 33.63
N ASP A 177 -9.01 34.67 34.69
CA ASP A 177 -10.36 34.49 35.22
C ASP A 177 -10.83 35.84 35.77
N GLY A 178 -12.08 36.18 35.49
CA GLY A 178 -12.64 37.53 35.48
C GLY A 178 -12.17 38.47 36.60
N ILE A 179 -11.83 39.69 36.21
CA ILE A 179 -11.79 40.85 37.10
C ILE A 179 -13.20 40.99 37.69
N GLU A 180 -13.40 40.60 38.95
CA GLU A 180 -14.59 41.05 39.70
C GLU A 180 -14.48 42.57 39.91
N PRO A 181 -15.50 43.36 39.53
CA PRO A 181 -15.49 44.78 39.78
C PRO A 181 -15.66 45.08 41.30
N PRO A 182 -15.16 46.24 41.77
CA PRO A 182 -15.00 46.57 43.18
C PRO A 182 -16.31 46.71 43.96
#